data_AF-A0A202DIX8-F1
#
_entry.id   AF-A0A202DIX8-F1
#
_cell.length_a   1.000
_cell.length_b   1.000
_cell.length_c   1.000
_cell.angle_alpha   90.00
_cell.angle_beta   90.00
_cell.angle_gamma   90.00
#
_symmetry.space_group_name_H-M   'P 1'
#
loop_
_entity.id
_entity.type
_entity.pdbx_description
1 polymer ?
#
loop_
_entity_poly.entity_id
_entity_poly.type
_entity_poly.pdbx_seq_one_letter_code
_entity_poly.pdbx_strand_id
1 'polypeptide(L)'
;MIFYQDEGYQREDSKIVAHIKGEFFDLCDDEVLVDSSNIDEIARAVEMFIQEEMDCTCVNTNELILLASRAMASVGDGHMARRFLLFGSGMIRPSEWEVTSDNTMWVLDLKQITLSKESALELTFFNAINILLDSIADVWDDTKGEGVLGLRHVCTAATLLLGSSARNKDRSLLINEIMAVCELKMQQIADRRGWDDEPRIMNLDLV
;
A
#
# COMPACT_ATOMS: atom_id res chain seq x y z
N MET A 1 8.40 16.40 3.18
CA MET A 1 9.28 16.80 4.30
C MET A 1 8.56 17.86 5.08
N ILE A 2 8.35 17.65 6.37
CA ILE A 2 7.51 18.51 7.23
C ILE A 2 8.42 19.18 8.27
N PHE A 3 8.28 20.50 8.46
CA PHE A 3 9.10 21.31 9.38
C PHE A 3 8.29 21.71 10.62
N TYR A 4 8.84 21.49 11.83
CA TYR A 4 8.21 21.83 13.11
C TYR A 4 8.73 23.17 13.68
N GLN A 5 7.84 23.98 14.29
CA GLN A 5 8.18 25.12 15.15
C GLN A 5 7.44 24.95 16.48
N ASP A 6 8.16 25.12 17.58
CA ASP A 6 7.65 24.99 18.94
C ASP A 6 6.95 26.30 19.35
N GLU A 7 5.63 26.38 19.18
CA GLU A 7 4.83 27.53 19.61
C GLU A 7 3.80 27.12 20.67
N GLY A 8 3.77 27.87 21.77
CA GLY A 8 3.08 27.50 23.00
C GLY A 8 1.55 27.59 22.97
N TYR A 9 0.93 26.62 23.66
CA TYR A 9 -0.33 26.74 24.42
C TYR A 9 -1.55 27.38 23.74
N GLN A 10 -1.85 26.96 22.51
CA GLN A 10 -3.22 26.62 22.10
C GLN A 10 -3.17 25.22 21.48
N ARG A 11 -4.20 24.39 21.72
CA ARG A 11 -4.26 22.97 21.33
C ARG A 11 -4.52 22.81 19.84
N GLU A 12 -3.81 23.58 19.02
CA GLU A 12 -3.76 23.37 17.58
C GLU A 12 -2.92 22.12 17.34
N ASP A 13 -3.40 21.26 16.45
CA ASP A 13 -2.65 20.08 16.07
C ASP A 13 -1.35 20.53 15.41
N SER A 14 -0.24 19.91 15.81
CA SER A 14 1.03 20.14 15.15
C SER A 14 0.93 19.74 13.67
N LYS A 15 1.87 20.21 12.84
CA LYS A 15 1.92 19.81 11.43
C LYS A 15 2.07 18.29 11.24
N ILE A 16 2.70 17.59 12.18
CA ILE A 16 2.85 16.14 12.14
C ILE A 16 1.50 15.48 12.39
N VAL A 17 0.83 15.87 13.48
CA VAL A 17 -0.47 15.33 13.87
C VAL A 17 -1.52 15.61 12.80
N ALA A 18 -1.59 16.86 12.31
CA ALA A 18 -2.49 17.27 11.25
C ALA A 18 -2.24 16.50 9.95
N HIS A 19 -0.98 16.24 9.59
CA HIS A 19 -0.66 15.48 8.38
C HIS A 19 -1.05 14.01 8.50
N ILE A 20 -0.73 13.32 9.61
CA ILE A 20 -1.13 11.91 9.81
C ILE A 20 -2.65 11.79 9.75
N LYS A 21 -3.38 12.70 10.43
CA LYS A 21 -4.84 12.71 10.43
C LYS A 21 -5.40 12.94 9.03
N GLY A 22 -4.87 13.94 8.30
CA GLY A 22 -5.26 14.22 6.92
C GLY A 22 -5.09 13.02 6.01
N GLU A 23 -3.89 12.43 5.98
CA GLU A 23 -3.62 11.21 5.19
C GLU A 23 -4.51 10.05 5.61
N PHE A 24 -4.84 9.93 6.90
CA PHE A 24 -5.70 8.84 7.37
C PHE A 24 -7.12 8.99 6.82
N PHE A 25 -7.71 10.19 6.96
CA PHE A 25 -9.05 10.44 6.45
C PHE A 25 -9.09 10.34 4.93
N ASP A 26 -8.08 10.85 4.22
CA ASP A 26 -8.06 10.77 2.75
C ASP A 26 -7.94 9.34 2.22
N LEU A 27 -7.28 8.43 2.96
CA LEU A 27 -6.95 7.08 2.48
C LEU A 27 -7.85 5.97 3.05
N CYS A 28 -8.53 6.22 4.17
CA CYS A 28 -9.29 5.24 4.94
C CYS A 28 -10.75 5.66 5.22
N ASP A 29 -11.29 6.66 4.51
CA ASP A 29 -12.66 7.19 4.73
C ASP A 29 -13.78 6.15 4.48
N ASP A 30 -13.49 5.08 3.75
CA ASP A 30 -14.48 4.08 3.37
C ASP A 30 -14.79 3.12 4.54
N GLU A 31 -15.88 3.45 5.25
CA GLU A 31 -16.78 2.58 6.05
C GLU A 31 -16.28 1.84 7.30
N VAL A 32 -15.01 1.93 7.70
CA VAL A 32 -14.61 1.39 9.01
C VAL A 32 -14.73 2.48 10.06
N LEU A 33 -15.65 2.28 11.03
CA LEU A 33 -15.82 3.04 12.28
C LEU A 33 -14.53 3.00 13.12
N VAL A 34 -13.45 3.60 12.62
CA VAL A 34 -12.26 3.85 13.42
C VAL A 34 -12.62 4.98 14.35
N ASP A 35 -12.55 4.70 15.65
CA ASP A 35 -12.77 5.72 16.67
C ASP A 35 -11.79 6.85 16.41
N SER A 36 -12.31 8.02 16.03
CA SER A 36 -11.52 9.20 15.73
C SER A 36 -10.57 9.57 16.89
N SER A 37 -10.87 9.15 18.12
CA SER A 37 -9.96 9.29 19.26
C SER A 37 -8.68 8.47 19.12
N ASN A 38 -8.75 7.26 18.56
CA ASN A 38 -7.59 6.38 18.40
C ASN A 38 -6.58 6.97 17.41
N ILE A 39 -7.07 7.59 16.33
CA ILE A 39 -6.19 8.22 15.33
C ILE A 39 -5.45 9.43 15.94
N ASP A 40 -6.14 10.24 16.75
CA ASP A 40 -5.51 11.36 17.46
C ASP A 40 -4.43 10.88 18.43
N GLU A 41 -4.71 9.83 19.21
CA GLU A 41 -3.75 9.22 20.13
C GLU A 41 -2.53 8.63 19.39
N ILE A 42 -2.76 7.92 18.28
CA ILE A 42 -1.69 7.37 17.44
C ILE A 42 -0.83 8.50 16.85
N ALA A 43 -1.44 9.54 16.30
CA ALA A 43 -0.72 10.64 15.68
C ALA A 43 0.15 11.39 16.71
N ARG A 44 -0.37 11.61 17.92
CA ARG A 44 0.40 12.21 19.03
C ARG A 44 1.50 11.29 19.54
N ALA A 45 1.26 9.99 19.63
CA ALA A 45 2.28 9.03 20.04
C ALA A 45 3.45 8.96 19.04
N VAL A 46 3.16 9.04 17.74
CA VAL A 46 4.18 9.09 16.68
C VAL A 46 4.99 10.39 16.77
N GLU A 47 4.32 11.53 16.96
CA GLU A 47 5.00 12.81 17.16
C GLU A 47 5.94 12.76 18.38
N MET A 48 5.45 12.28 19.52
CA MET A 48 6.23 12.17 20.75
C MET A 48 7.46 11.28 20.54
N PHE A 49 7.30 10.14 19.87
CA PHE A 49 8.42 9.25 19.52
C PHE A 49 9.47 9.94 18.65
N ILE A 50 9.06 10.71 17.64
CA ILE A 50 9.98 11.48 16.78
C ILE A 50 10.75 12.51 17.60
N GLN A 51 10.07 13.22 18.49
CA GLN A 51 10.67 14.25 19.34
C GLN A 51 11.69 13.65 20.34
N GLU A 52 11.40 12.47 20.89
CA GLU A 52 12.24 11.83 21.90
C GLU A 52 13.42 11.07 21.30
N GLU A 53 13.23 10.33 20.20
CA GLU A 53 14.19 9.33 19.74
C GLU A 53 14.96 9.73 18.47
N MET A 54 14.42 10.62 17.64
CA MET A 54 15.02 10.90 16.31
C MET A 54 15.88 12.17 16.28
N ASP A 55 15.83 13.02 17.32
CA ASP A 55 16.55 14.30 17.43
C ASP A 55 16.58 15.09 16.10
N CYS A 56 15.45 15.10 15.39
CA CYS A 56 15.34 15.64 14.05
C CYS A 56 14.30 16.77 13.98
N THR A 57 14.61 17.78 13.16
CA THR A 57 13.72 18.94 12.93
C THR A 57 12.79 18.72 11.74
N CYS A 58 12.98 17.62 11.00
CA CYS A 58 12.18 17.26 9.85
C CYS A 58 12.10 15.74 9.70
N VAL A 59 10.93 15.27 9.25
CA VAL A 59 10.68 13.84 8.98
C VAL A 59 10.18 13.68 7.55
N ASN A 60 10.58 12.57 6.92
CA ASN A 60 10.10 12.19 5.60
C ASN A 60 8.66 11.66 5.72
N THR A 61 7.78 12.03 4.80
CA THR A 61 6.39 11.53 4.77
C THR A 61 6.33 10.00 4.80
N ASN A 62 7.15 9.30 4.02
CA ASN A 62 7.15 7.83 3.99
C ASN A 62 7.55 7.22 5.34
N GLU A 63 8.47 7.87 6.05
CA GLU A 63 8.88 7.44 7.38
C GLU A 63 7.77 7.68 8.40
N LEU A 64 7.05 8.79 8.27
CA LEU A 64 5.90 9.08 9.11
C LEU A 64 4.76 8.08 8.88
N ILE A 65 4.45 7.76 7.63
CA ILE A 65 3.46 6.73 7.27
C ILE A 65 3.88 5.37 7.85
N LEU A 66 5.17 5.02 7.79
CA LEU A 66 5.69 3.79 8.38
C LEU A 66 5.55 3.76 9.91
N LEU A 67 5.86 4.86 10.61
CA LEU A 67 5.73 4.93 12.07
C LEU A 67 4.27 4.87 12.50
N ALA A 68 3.39 5.61 11.83
CA ALA A 68 1.95 5.62 12.11
C ALA A 68 1.31 4.25 11.83
N SER A 69 1.62 3.61 10.70
CA SER A 69 1.15 2.24 10.44
C SER A 69 1.64 1.23 11.48
N ARG A 70 2.88 1.34 11.96
CA ARG A 70 3.38 0.48 13.06
C ARG A 70 2.63 0.72 14.36
N ALA A 71 2.33 1.97 14.70
CA ALA A 71 1.54 2.32 15.88
C ALA A 71 0.09 1.79 15.76
N MET A 72 -0.54 1.90 14.59
CA MET A 72 -1.86 1.29 14.34
C MET A 72 -1.82 -0.25 14.52
N ALA A 73 -0.77 -0.90 14.01
CA ALA A 73 -0.63 -2.33 14.13
C ALA A 73 -0.44 -2.79 15.59
N SER A 74 0.24 -1.99 16.42
CA SER A 74 0.48 -2.33 17.83
C SER A 74 -0.77 -2.23 18.70
N VAL A 75 -1.74 -1.40 18.31
CA VAL A 75 -3.05 -1.30 19.00
C VAL A 75 -4.09 -2.31 18.49
N GLY A 76 -3.69 -3.22 17.60
CA GLY A 76 -4.53 -4.31 17.10
C GLY A 76 -5.22 -4.04 15.76
N ASP A 77 -5.06 -2.85 15.18
CA ASP A 77 -5.67 -2.50 13.90
C ASP A 77 -4.75 -2.86 12.73
N GLY A 78 -4.48 -4.15 12.58
CA GLY A 78 -3.56 -4.65 11.56
C GLY A 78 -4.06 -4.42 10.13
N HIS A 79 -5.37 -4.35 9.90
CA HIS A 79 -5.94 -4.10 8.58
C HIS A 79 -5.75 -2.64 8.17
N MET A 80 -6.16 -1.69 9.00
CA MET A 80 -5.97 -0.26 8.71
C MET A 80 -4.49 0.11 8.65
N ALA A 81 -3.67 -0.44 9.54
CA ALA A 81 -2.22 -0.26 9.50
C ALA A 81 -1.63 -0.61 8.14
N ARG A 82 -2.04 -1.75 7.57
CA ARG A 82 -1.61 -2.15 6.22
C ARG A 82 -2.17 -1.21 5.18
N ARG A 83 -3.49 -0.96 5.18
CA ARG A 83 -4.16 -0.07 4.23
C ARG A 83 -3.46 1.29 4.15
N PHE A 84 -3.27 1.92 5.31
CA PHE A 84 -2.57 3.19 5.48
C PHE A 84 -1.14 3.15 4.94
N LEU A 85 -0.39 2.08 5.24
CA LEU A 85 0.96 1.90 4.69
C LEU A 85 0.94 1.79 3.16
N LEU A 86 0.00 1.06 2.58
CA LEU A 86 -0.03 0.78 1.13
C LEU A 86 -0.38 2.01 0.31
N PHE A 87 -1.42 2.74 0.71
CA PHE A 87 -1.81 3.96 -0.01
C PHE A 87 -0.89 5.13 0.34
N GLY A 88 -0.53 5.30 1.61
CA GLY A 88 0.30 6.42 2.07
C GLY A 88 1.76 6.35 1.57
N SER A 89 2.27 5.14 1.28
CA SER A 89 3.58 4.99 0.63
C SER A 89 3.53 5.14 -0.90
N GLY A 90 2.33 5.21 -1.48
CA GLY A 90 2.12 5.18 -2.93
C GLY A 90 2.45 3.83 -3.56
N MET A 91 2.52 2.74 -2.77
CA MET A 91 2.65 1.39 -3.29
C MET A 91 1.42 0.99 -4.11
N ILE A 92 0.25 1.44 -3.66
CA ILE A 92 -1.02 1.34 -4.37
C ILE A 92 -1.52 2.75 -4.65
N ARG A 93 -1.95 3.02 -5.88
CA ARG A 93 -2.54 4.31 -6.25
C ARG A 93 -3.62 4.17 -7.32
N PRO A 94 -4.67 5.01 -7.29
CA PRO A 94 -5.55 5.10 -8.44
C PRO A 94 -4.80 5.73 -9.61
N SER A 95 -5.13 5.31 -10.83
CA SER A 95 -4.64 5.88 -12.07
C SER A 95 -5.83 6.11 -12.98
N GLU A 96 -5.88 7.29 -13.58
CA GLU A 96 -6.83 7.58 -14.66
C GLU A 96 -6.53 6.65 -15.84
N TRP A 97 -7.58 6.06 -16.39
CA TRP A 97 -7.51 5.14 -17.51
C TRP A 97 -8.46 5.61 -18.60
N GLU A 98 -7.90 6.19 -19.67
CA GLU A 98 -8.68 6.85 -20.72
C GLU A 98 -9.48 5.89 -21.62
N VAL A 99 -9.23 4.58 -21.55
CA VAL A 99 -9.80 3.60 -22.50
C VAL A 99 -11.19 3.10 -22.08
N THR A 100 -11.57 3.24 -20.81
CA THR A 100 -12.92 2.94 -20.30
C THR A 100 -13.36 4.08 -19.42
N SER A 101 -14.38 4.83 -19.87
CA SER A 101 -14.80 6.12 -19.31
C SER A 101 -15.15 6.13 -17.83
N ASP A 102 -15.37 4.97 -17.21
CA ASP A 102 -15.96 4.89 -15.86
C ASP A 102 -15.22 3.95 -14.89
N ASN A 103 -14.15 3.26 -15.30
CA ASN A 103 -13.46 2.30 -14.42
C ASN A 103 -12.10 2.82 -13.95
N THR A 104 -11.97 2.99 -12.63
CA THR A 104 -10.70 3.32 -11.97
C THR A 104 -9.74 2.14 -12.07
N MET A 105 -8.54 2.40 -12.60
CA MET A 105 -7.44 1.46 -12.51
C MET A 105 -6.70 1.69 -11.20
N TRP A 106 -6.47 0.62 -10.45
CA TRP A 106 -5.55 0.66 -9.31
C TRP A 106 -4.21 0.09 -9.74
N VAL A 107 -3.13 0.77 -9.39
CA VAL A 107 -1.77 0.39 -9.79
C VAL A 107 -1.00 -0.07 -8.57
N LEU A 108 -0.47 -1.29 -8.62
CA LEU A 108 0.45 -1.86 -7.64
C LEU A 108 1.90 -1.81 -8.14
N ASP A 109 2.75 -1.11 -7.39
CA ASP A 109 4.18 -1.02 -7.67
C ASP A 109 4.98 -2.15 -6.99
N LEU A 110 5.33 -3.19 -7.77
CA LEU A 110 6.03 -4.36 -7.26
C LEU A 110 7.48 -4.08 -6.85
N LYS A 111 8.08 -2.98 -7.33
CA LYS A 111 9.45 -2.59 -6.93
C LYS A 111 9.52 -2.28 -5.44
N GLN A 112 8.42 -1.77 -4.86
CA GLN A 112 8.37 -1.44 -3.44
C GLN A 112 8.24 -2.67 -2.53
N ILE A 113 7.82 -3.81 -3.08
CA ILE A 113 7.72 -5.09 -2.38
C ILE A 113 9.02 -5.89 -2.48
N THR A 114 9.77 -5.70 -3.57
CA THR A 114 10.94 -6.54 -3.83
C THR A 114 12.07 -6.14 -2.88
N LEU A 115 12.40 -7.03 -1.93
CA LEU A 115 13.50 -6.83 -1.00
C LEU A 115 14.85 -6.76 -1.74
N SER A 116 15.86 -6.21 -1.08
CA SER A 116 17.21 -6.07 -1.63
C SER A 116 17.75 -7.41 -2.16
N LYS A 117 18.69 -7.33 -3.12
CA LYS A 117 19.27 -8.47 -3.86
C LYS A 117 19.78 -9.62 -2.98
N GLU A 118 20.06 -9.37 -1.71
CA GLU A 118 20.67 -10.33 -0.79
C GLU A 118 19.64 -11.16 -0.01
N SER A 119 18.33 -10.87 -0.13
CA SER A 119 17.28 -11.53 0.64
C SER A 119 15.96 -11.71 -0.11
N ALA A 120 15.99 -11.66 -1.45
CA ALA A 120 14.83 -11.88 -2.29
C ALA A 120 14.40 -13.36 -2.24
N LEU A 121 13.64 -13.72 -1.20
CA LEU A 121 13.00 -15.02 -1.09
C LEU A 121 11.67 -14.97 -1.83
N GLU A 122 11.59 -15.74 -2.91
CA GLU A 122 10.41 -15.90 -3.76
C GLU A 122 9.14 -16.21 -2.96
N LEU A 123 9.24 -17.10 -1.96
CA LEU A 123 8.13 -17.43 -1.07
C LEU A 123 7.60 -16.21 -0.30
N THR A 124 8.51 -15.37 0.21
CA THR A 124 8.14 -14.14 0.93
C THR A 124 7.49 -13.13 -0.01
N PHE A 125 7.97 -13.04 -1.25
CA PHE A 125 7.40 -12.15 -2.26
C PHE A 125 5.96 -12.55 -2.61
N PHE A 126 5.69 -13.81 -2.92
CA PHE A 126 4.34 -14.26 -3.24
C PHE A 126 3.40 -14.19 -2.02
N ASN A 127 3.89 -14.48 -0.82
CA ASN A 127 3.11 -14.28 0.39
C ASN A 127 2.77 -12.81 0.62
N ALA A 128 3.71 -11.89 0.33
CA ALA A 128 3.46 -10.46 0.41
C ALA A 128 2.37 -10.04 -0.57
N ILE A 129 2.44 -10.46 -1.85
CA ILE A 129 1.38 -10.19 -2.84
C ILE A 129 0.01 -10.61 -2.31
N ASN A 130 -0.13 -11.83 -1.77
CA ASN A 130 -1.40 -12.29 -1.26
C ASN A 130 -1.97 -11.39 -0.15
N ILE A 131 -1.13 -10.98 0.80
CA ILE A 131 -1.50 -10.08 1.89
C ILE A 131 -1.91 -8.70 1.36
N LEU A 132 -1.18 -8.20 0.36
CA LEU A 132 -1.45 -6.91 -0.25
C LEU A 132 -2.81 -6.90 -0.95
N LEU A 133 -3.06 -7.91 -1.80
CA LEU A 133 -4.32 -8.04 -2.53
C LEU A 133 -5.51 -8.18 -1.58
N ASP A 134 -5.37 -8.96 -0.49
CA ASP A 134 -6.42 -9.02 0.53
C ASP A 134 -6.68 -7.64 1.19
N SER A 135 -5.63 -6.83 1.39
CA SER A 135 -5.72 -5.55 2.11
C SER A 135 -6.24 -4.39 1.25
N ILE A 136 -6.30 -4.55 -0.07
CA ILE A 136 -6.84 -3.52 -0.98
C ILE A 136 -8.09 -3.97 -1.72
N ALA A 137 -8.55 -5.20 -1.51
CA ALA A 137 -9.68 -5.75 -2.24
C ALA A 137 -10.96 -4.89 -2.11
N ASP A 138 -11.13 -4.24 -0.98
CA ASP A 138 -12.28 -3.37 -0.69
C ASP A 138 -12.45 -2.22 -1.68
N VAL A 139 -11.41 -1.76 -2.38
CA VAL A 139 -11.53 -0.69 -3.39
C VAL A 139 -12.39 -1.06 -4.61
N TRP A 140 -12.76 -2.35 -4.75
CA TRP A 140 -13.67 -2.85 -5.78
C TRP A 140 -15.01 -3.32 -5.21
N ASP A 141 -15.29 -3.13 -3.91
CA ASP A 141 -16.57 -3.55 -3.34
C ASP A 141 -17.76 -2.79 -3.96
N ASP A 142 -17.63 -1.48 -4.11
CA ASP A 142 -18.67 -0.61 -4.68
C ASP A 142 -18.97 -0.94 -6.15
N THR A 143 -17.95 -1.39 -6.88
CA THR A 143 -18.07 -1.81 -8.28
C THR A 143 -18.31 -3.31 -8.43
N LYS A 144 -18.48 -4.04 -7.31
CA LYS A 144 -18.67 -5.49 -7.26
C LYS A 144 -17.65 -6.26 -8.10
N GLY A 145 -16.39 -5.88 -7.97
CA GLY A 145 -15.26 -6.49 -8.67
C GLY A 145 -15.02 -5.95 -10.08
N GLU A 146 -15.85 -5.04 -10.61
CA GLU A 146 -15.53 -4.40 -11.89
C GLU A 146 -14.34 -3.45 -11.74
N GLY A 147 -13.29 -3.63 -12.55
CA GLY A 147 -12.12 -2.76 -12.52
C GLY A 147 -10.87 -3.41 -13.09
N VAL A 148 -9.73 -2.73 -12.90
CA VAL A 148 -8.42 -3.23 -13.33
C VAL A 148 -7.39 -3.04 -12.23
N LEU A 149 -6.61 -4.09 -11.96
CA LEU A 149 -5.38 -4.02 -11.21
C LEU A 149 -4.18 -4.02 -12.19
N GLY A 150 -3.57 -2.85 -12.34
CA GLY A 150 -2.32 -2.67 -13.07
C GLY A 150 -1.12 -3.04 -12.20
N LEU A 151 -0.26 -3.93 -12.68
CA LEU A 151 0.99 -4.27 -12.04
C LEU A 151 2.14 -3.51 -12.71
N ARG A 152 2.88 -2.73 -11.92
CA ARG A 152 4.04 -1.97 -12.37
C ARG A 152 5.33 -2.60 -11.87
N HIS A 153 6.38 -2.53 -12.67
CA HIS A 153 7.72 -3.04 -12.38
C HIS A 153 7.77 -4.58 -12.20
N VAL A 154 6.87 -5.32 -12.86
CA VAL A 154 6.86 -6.80 -12.90
C VAL A 154 8.17 -7.35 -13.45
N CYS A 155 8.70 -6.76 -14.53
CA CYS A 155 9.97 -7.16 -15.13
C CYS A 155 11.16 -6.92 -14.18
N THR A 156 11.08 -5.85 -13.39
CA THR A 156 12.10 -5.52 -12.39
C THR A 156 12.05 -6.51 -11.24
N ALA A 157 10.85 -6.81 -10.72
CA ALA A 157 10.65 -7.79 -9.67
C ALA A 157 11.18 -9.18 -10.08
N ALA A 158 10.83 -9.64 -11.29
CA ALA A 158 11.33 -10.92 -11.81
C ALA A 158 12.87 -10.95 -11.95
N THR A 159 13.48 -9.83 -12.35
CA THR A 159 14.94 -9.72 -12.45
C THR A 159 15.63 -9.75 -11.08
N LEU A 160 15.01 -9.16 -10.06
CA LEU A 160 15.53 -9.17 -8.70
C LEU A 160 15.40 -10.55 -8.04
N LEU A 161 14.28 -11.24 -8.27
CA LEU A 161 14.02 -12.59 -7.74
C LEU A 161 14.94 -13.65 -8.36
N LEU A 162 15.14 -13.63 -9.68
CA LEU A 162 15.99 -14.62 -10.37
C LEU A 162 17.48 -14.23 -10.41
N GLY A 163 17.79 -12.98 -10.09
CA GLY A 163 19.12 -12.40 -10.28
C GLY A 163 19.43 -11.99 -11.72
N SER A 164 20.44 -11.12 -11.88
CA SER A 164 20.78 -10.50 -13.17
C SER A 164 21.30 -11.46 -14.24
N SER A 165 21.75 -12.66 -13.86
CA SER A 165 22.29 -13.69 -14.76
C SER A 165 21.25 -14.63 -15.34
N ALA A 166 19.99 -14.56 -14.89
CA ALA A 166 18.91 -15.42 -15.36
C ALA A 166 18.62 -15.20 -16.85
N ARG A 167 18.25 -16.27 -17.57
CA ARG A 167 17.93 -16.21 -19.00
C ARG A 167 16.60 -15.48 -19.22
N ASN A 168 16.43 -14.88 -20.38
CA ASN A 168 15.18 -14.17 -20.73
C ASN A 168 13.95 -15.09 -20.63
N LYS A 169 14.08 -16.37 -21.01
CA LYS A 169 12.99 -17.35 -20.91
C LYS A 169 12.53 -17.54 -19.46
N ASP A 170 13.47 -17.65 -18.53
CA ASP A 170 13.17 -17.87 -17.11
C ASP A 170 12.48 -16.63 -16.53
N ARG A 171 12.91 -15.43 -16.94
CA ARG A 171 12.23 -14.16 -16.57
C ARG A 171 10.81 -14.09 -17.11
N SER A 172 10.58 -14.46 -18.36
CA SER A 172 9.22 -14.49 -18.94
C SER A 172 8.32 -15.49 -18.22
N LEU A 173 8.85 -16.65 -17.82
CA LEU A 173 8.09 -17.62 -17.02
C LEU A 173 7.70 -17.04 -15.67
N LEU A 174 8.63 -16.41 -14.95
CA LEU A 174 8.33 -15.80 -13.66
C LEU A 174 7.38 -14.60 -13.78
N ILE A 175 7.50 -13.76 -14.83
CA ILE A 175 6.54 -12.68 -15.09
C ILE A 175 5.12 -13.25 -15.25
N ASN A 176 4.96 -14.34 -16.01
CA ASN A 176 3.67 -14.99 -16.18
C ASN A 176 3.17 -15.62 -14.88
N GLU A 177 4.05 -16.17 -14.06
CA GLU A 177 3.70 -16.71 -12.74
C GLU A 177 3.22 -15.62 -11.79
N ILE A 178 3.89 -14.45 -11.75
CA ILE A 178 3.44 -13.29 -10.97
C ILE A 178 2.03 -12.86 -11.38
N MET A 179 1.78 -12.75 -12.69
CA MET A 179 0.46 -12.42 -13.23
C MET A 179 -0.59 -13.46 -12.80
N ALA A 180 -0.30 -14.75 -13.01
CA ALA A 180 -1.22 -15.84 -12.70
C ALA A 180 -1.54 -15.94 -11.19
N VAL A 181 -0.56 -15.66 -10.31
CA VAL A 181 -0.80 -15.62 -8.86
C VAL A 181 -1.74 -14.47 -8.50
N CYS A 182 -1.56 -13.28 -9.09
CA CYS A 182 -2.46 -12.16 -8.87
C CYS A 182 -3.88 -12.46 -9.37
N GLU A 183 -4.02 -13.03 -10.57
CA GLU A 183 -5.31 -13.44 -11.15
C GLU A 183 -6.02 -14.44 -10.23
N LEU A 184 -5.33 -15.54 -9.87
CA LEU A 184 -5.89 -16.56 -8.98
C LEU A 184 -6.31 -15.98 -7.63
N LYS A 185 -5.52 -15.06 -7.08
CA LYS A 185 -5.83 -14.43 -5.80
C LYS A 185 -7.05 -13.51 -5.90
N MET A 186 -7.18 -12.74 -6.97
CA MET A 186 -8.34 -11.88 -7.19
C MET A 186 -9.62 -12.69 -7.41
N GLN A 187 -9.56 -13.80 -8.14
CA GLN A 187 -10.69 -14.73 -8.26
C GLN A 187 -11.13 -15.25 -6.88
N GLN A 188 -10.19 -15.68 -6.02
CA GLN A 188 -10.50 -16.14 -4.66
C GLN A 188 -11.14 -15.05 -3.79
N ILE A 189 -10.71 -13.80 -3.97
CA ILE A 189 -11.27 -12.64 -3.28
C ILE A 189 -12.70 -12.38 -3.78
N ALA A 190 -12.92 -12.40 -5.09
CA ALA A 190 -14.23 -12.22 -5.71
C ALA A 190 -15.22 -13.26 -5.21
N ASP A 191 -14.83 -14.54 -5.21
CA ASP A 191 -15.66 -15.65 -4.71
C ASP A 191 -16.04 -15.46 -3.22
N ARG A 192 -15.10 -15.01 -2.39
CA ARG A 192 -15.31 -14.79 -0.96
C ARG A 192 -16.19 -13.58 -0.66
N ARG A 193 -16.05 -12.51 -1.46
CA ARG A 193 -16.81 -11.27 -1.31
C ARG A 193 -18.16 -11.29 -2.03
N GLY A 194 -18.39 -12.28 -2.90
CA GLY A 194 -19.62 -12.41 -3.67
C GLY A 194 -19.75 -11.35 -4.77
N TRP A 195 -18.62 -10.97 -5.38
CA TRP A 195 -18.58 -10.04 -6.50
C TRP A 195 -19.19 -10.66 -7.77
N ASP A 196 -19.74 -9.80 -8.63
CA ASP A 196 -20.36 -10.22 -9.90
C ASP A 196 -19.30 -10.42 -11.00
N ASP A 197 -18.17 -9.71 -10.90
CA ASP A 197 -16.99 -9.81 -11.78
C ASP A 197 -15.68 -9.90 -10.97
N GLU A 198 -14.56 -10.10 -11.64
CA GLU A 198 -13.22 -10.02 -11.04
C GLU A 198 -12.38 -8.89 -11.66
N PRO A 199 -11.59 -8.15 -10.85
CA PRO A 199 -10.72 -7.12 -11.39
C PRO A 199 -9.69 -7.72 -12.34
N ARG A 200 -9.63 -7.18 -13.56
CA ARG A 200 -8.69 -7.66 -14.57
C ARG A 200 -7.26 -7.34 -14.17
N ILE A 201 -6.35 -8.28 -14.30
CA ILE A 201 -4.92 -8.05 -14.06
C ILE A 201 -4.25 -7.58 -15.35
N MET A 202 -3.43 -6.53 -15.26
CA MET A 202 -2.70 -5.99 -16.40
C MET A 202 -1.22 -5.74 -16.07
N ASN A 203 -0.31 -6.16 -16.95
CA ASN A 203 1.10 -5.82 -16.82
C ASN A 203 1.38 -4.46 -17.50
N LEU A 204 1.72 -3.45 -16.72
CA LEU A 204 1.97 -2.09 -17.20
C LEU A 204 3.40 -1.88 -17.74
N ASP A 205 4.30 -2.86 -17.60
CA ASP A 205 5.65 -2.77 -18.17
C ASP A 205 5.68 -3.06 -19.68
N LEU A 206 4.58 -3.55 -20.24
CA LEU A 206 4.45 -3.99 -21.64
C LEU A 206 3.53 -3.08 -22.48
N VAL A 207 2.93 -2.06 -21.85
CA VAL A 207 2.03 -1.08 -22.48
C VAL A 207 2.80 0.12 -23.00
#